data_AF-A0A9E0P885-F1
#
_entry.id   AF-A0A9E0P885-F1
#
_cell.length_a   1.000
_cell.length_b   1.000
_cell.length_c   1.000
_cell.angle_alpha   90.00
_cell.angle_beta   90.00
_cell.angle_gamma   90.00
#
_symmetry.space_group_name_H-M   'P 1'
#
loop_
_entity.id
_entity.type
_entity.pdbx_description
1 polymer ?
#
loop_
_entity_poly.entity_id
_entity_poly.type
_entity_poly.pdbx_seq_one_letter_code
_entity_poly.pdbx_strand_id
1 'polypeptide(L)'
;MSPMRPALSLVLLVAALVALLSACRRGDDKVLFAVDEQAKIACTDTCAGRGQCGTLPDKQRVVLANEGGPSVSIHDRLFFEGAAVTVVESNLRQLIAARDGQPLIGQATPFPHTFYRVNGEGRTAWVSEWCLARP
;
A
#
# COMPACT_ATOMS: atom_id res chain seq x y z
N MET A 1 44.85 -39.19 -12.92
CA MET A 1 43.39 -39.08 -13.19
C MET A 1 42.79 -38.23 -12.07
N SER A 2 42.52 -36.96 -12.34
CA SER A 2 42.19 -35.94 -11.33
C SER A 2 40.73 -36.06 -10.83
N PRO A 3 40.47 -36.23 -9.52
CA PRO A 3 39.12 -36.34 -8.96
C PRO A 3 38.43 -34.98 -8.73
N MET A 4 38.91 -33.89 -9.35
CA MET A 4 38.58 -32.51 -8.96
C MET A 4 37.38 -31.91 -9.73
N ARG A 5 36.75 -32.67 -10.63
CA ARG A 5 35.63 -32.22 -11.47
C ARG A 5 34.23 -32.22 -10.81
N PRO A 6 33.83 -33.18 -9.95
CA PRO A 6 32.45 -33.24 -9.46
C PRO A 6 32.12 -32.18 -8.40
N ALA A 7 33.11 -31.75 -7.60
CA ALA A 7 32.91 -30.73 -6.57
C ALA A 7 32.63 -29.35 -7.18
N LEU A 8 33.29 -29.01 -8.31
CA LEU A 8 33.11 -27.72 -8.97
C LEU A 8 31.69 -27.58 -9.56
N SER A 9 31.16 -28.67 -10.12
CA SER A 9 29.81 -28.71 -10.67
C SER A 9 28.74 -28.54 -9.59
N LEU A 10 28.93 -29.13 -8.40
CA LEU A 10 27.99 -29.01 -7.30
C LEU A 10 27.97 -27.57 -6.73
N VAL A 11 29.12 -26.94 -6.59
CA VAL A 11 29.23 -25.55 -6.12
C VAL A 11 28.56 -24.58 -7.10
N LEU A 12 28.76 -24.77 -8.40
CA LEU A 12 28.09 -23.97 -9.44
C LEU A 12 26.57 -24.15 -9.41
N LEU A 13 26.08 -25.38 -9.20
CA LEU A 13 24.65 -25.66 -9.12
C LEU A 13 24.00 -24.99 -7.90
N VAL A 14 24.66 -25.06 -6.74
CA VAL A 14 24.18 -24.41 -5.51
C VAL A 14 24.21 -22.89 -5.65
N ALA A 15 25.27 -22.33 -6.24
CA ALA A 15 25.36 -20.89 -6.48
C ALA A 15 24.27 -20.39 -7.44
N ALA A 16 23.98 -21.14 -8.51
CA ALA A 16 22.90 -20.82 -9.44
C ALA A 16 21.52 -20.90 -8.76
N LEU A 17 21.31 -21.89 -7.89
CA LEU A 17 20.05 -22.03 -7.13
C LEU A 17 19.85 -20.87 -6.15
N VAL A 18 20.91 -20.46 -5.44
CA VAL A 18 20.87 -19.30 -4.53
C VAL A 18 20.61 -18.00 -5.30
N ALA A 19 21.22 -17.83 -6.48
CA ALA A 19 20.99 -16.68 -7.35
C ALA A 19 19.53 -16.61 -7.85
N LEU A 20 18.95 -17.77 -8.21
CA LEU A 20 17.53 -17.86 -8.61
C LEU A 20 16.58 -17.54 -7.44
N LEU A 21 16.87 -18.08 -6.23
CA LEU A 21 16.07 -17.80 -5.03
C LEU A 21 16.14 -16.32 -4.60
N SER A 22 17.28 -15.67 -4.77
CA SER A 22 17.46 -14.24 -4.48
C SER A 22 16.84 -13.34 -5.55
N ALA A 23 16.77 -13.78 -6.81
CA ALA A 23 16.02 -13.10 -7.85
C ALA A 23 14.49 -13.16 -7.62
N CYS A 24 13.97 -14.28 -7.10
CA CYS A 24 12.55 -14.42 -6.75
C CYS A 24 12.13 -13.64 -5.50
N ARG A 25 13.09 -13.23 -4.65
CA ARG A 25 12.81 -12.43 -3.43
C ARG A 25 12.74 -10.93 -3.67
N ARG A 26 12.92 -10.50 -4.92
CA ARG A 26 12.82 -9.11 -5.35
C ARG A 26 11.42 -8.80 -5.90
N GLY A 27 10.40 -9.42 -5.31
CA GLY A 27 9.07 -8.84 -5.30
C GLY A 27 9.10 -7.69 -4.30
N ASP A 28 8.52 -6.55 -4.68
CA ASP A 28 8.35 -5.39 -3.81
C ASP A 28 7.33 -5.79 -2.72
N ASP A 29 7.78 -6.58 -1.74
CA ASP A 29 6.97 -7.09 -0.63
C ASP A 29 6.64 -5.92 0.30
N LYS A 30 5.73 -5.05 -0.14
CA LYS A 30 5.05 -4.11 0.75
C LYS A 30 4.36 -4.94 1.82
N VAL A 31 4.91 -4.90 3.02
CA VAL A 31 4.36 -5.58 4.19
C VAL A 31 3.02 -4.93 4.52
N LEU A 32 1.93 -5.61 4.17
CA LEU A 32 0.55 -5.20 4.47
C LEU A 32 0.36 -5.01 5.98
N PHE A 33 -0.55 -4.12 6.35
CA PHE A 33 -0.96 -3.99 7.75
C PHE A 33 -1.81 -5.20 8.14
N ALA A 34 -1.54 -5.77 9.31
CA ALA A 34 -2.36 -6.81 9.89
C ALA A 34 -3.66 -6.23 10.45
N VAL A 35 -4.71 -7.07 10.54
CA VAL A 35 -5.89 -6.74 11.34
C VAL A 35 -5.47 -6.60 12.80
N ASP A 36 -6.09 -5.65 13.50
CA ASP A 36 -5.77 -5.19 14.85
C ASP A 36 -4.39 -4.52 15.00
N GLU A 37 -3.67 -4.26 13.90
CA GLU A 37 -2.43 -3.49 13.92
C GLU A 37 -2.72 -2.00 14.21
N GLN A 38 -1.93 -1.42 15.11
CA GLN A 38 -1.93 0.03 15.34
C GLN A 38 -1.15 0.74 14.23
N ALA A 39 -1.75 1.79 13.69
CA ALA A 39 -1.18 2.63 12.66
C ALA A 39 -1.43 4.11 12.97
N LYS A 40 -0.86 4.98 12.14
CA LYS A 40 -1.09 6.41 12.13
C LYS A 40 -1.59 6.85 10.77
N ILE A 41 -2.53 7.79 10.78
CA ILE A 41 -2.97 8.50 9.58
C ILE A 41 -1.80 9.37 9.10
N ALA A 42 -1.42 9.23 7.83
CA ALA A 42 -0.25 9.90 7.29
C ALA A 42 -0.54 10.48 5.91
N CYS A 43 -0.35 11.79 5.76
CA CYS A 43 -0.42 12.43 4.46
C CYS A 43 0.95 12.36 3.75
N THR A 44 1.36 11.14 3.41
CA THR A 44 2.58 10.88 2.62
C THR A 44 2.52 11.56 1.25
N ASP A 45 3.67 11.76 0.61
CA ASP A 45 3.73 12.31 -0.75
C ASP A 45 2.92 11.49 -1.75
N THR A 46 2.85 10.16 -1.55
CA THR A 46 2.02 9.28 -2.39
C THR A 46 0.54 9.47 -2.10
N CYS A 47 0.13 9.56 -0.83
CA CYS A 47 -1.27 9.83 -0.46
C CYS A 47 -1.74 11.17 -1.07
N ALA A 48 -0.93 12.22 -0.91
CA ALA A 48 -1.22 13.55 -1.44
C ALA A 48 -1.20 13.58 -2.98
N GLY A 49 -0.19 12.97 -3.62
CA GLY A 49 -0.07 12.88 -5.08
C GLY A 49 -1.20 12.09 -5.74
N ARG A 50 -1.96 11.32 -4.96
CA ARG A 50 -3.15 10.57 -5.38
C ARG A 50 -4.48 11.23 -4.96
N GLY A 51 -4.41 12.46 -4.44
CA GLY A 51 -5.58 13.23 -4.03
C GLY A 51 -6.33 12.66 -2.82
N GLN A 52 -5.67 11.84 -2.00
CA GLN A 52 -6.27 11.21 -0.82
C GLN A 52 -5.98 11.99 0.49
N CYS A 53 -5.31 13.13 0.37
CA CYS A 53 -5.06 14.05 1.47
C CYS A 53 -5.31 15.48 1.00
N GLY A 54 -5.80 16.32 1.92
CA GLY A 54 -5.99 17.75 1.72
C GLY A 54 -5.55 18.57 2.92
N THR A 55 -5.67 19.89 2.76
CA THR A 55 -5.37 20.87 3.81
C THR A 55 -6.64 21.68 4.09
N LEU A 56 -7.03 21.76 5.35
CA LEU A 56 -8.16 22.57 5.83
C LEU A 56 -7.78 24.06 5.90
N PRO A 57 -8.75 24.99 6.02
CA PRO A 57 -8.48 26.43 6.09
C PRO A 57 -7.54 26.86 7.23
N ASP A 58 -7.53 26.11 8.34
CA ASP A 58 -6.66 26.31 9.50
C ASP A 58 -5.26 25.68 9.32
N LYS A 59 -4.95 25.21 8.11
CA LYS A 59 -3.70 24.54 7.71
C LYS A 59 -3.51 23.14 8.28
N GLN A 60 -4.50 22.56 8.96
CA GLN A 60 -4.43 21.16 9.37
C GLN A 60 -4.53 20.26 8.15
N ARG A 61 -3.69 19.21 8.10
CA ARG A 61 -3.72 18.21 7.04
C ARG A 61 -4.62 17.06 7.44
N VAL A 62 -5.39 16.58 6.49
CA VAL A 62 -6.37 15.52 6.70
C VAL A 62 -6.30 14.50 5.58
N VAL A 63 -6.43 13.23 5.94
CA VAL A 63 -6.66 12.14 5.00
C VAL A 63 -8.15 12.03 4.75
N LEU A 64 -8.52 11.94 3.48
CA LEU A 64 -9.90 11.74 3.06
C LEU A 64 -10.23 10.25 3.17
N ALA A 65 -11.37 9.96 3.78
CA ALA A 65 -11.82 8.61 4.08
C ALA A 65 -13.27 8.40 3.64
N ASN A 66 -13.72 7.14 3.58
CA ASN A 66 -15.08 6.83 3.21
C ASN A 66 -15.70 5.79 4.13
N GLU A 67 -16.86 6.07 4.70
CA GLU A 67 -17.56 5.13 5.59
C GLU A 67 -18.17 3.96 4.81
N GLY A 68 -18.79 4.26 3.66
CA GLY A 68 -19.56 3.29 2.88
C GLY A 68 -18.72 2.18 2.22
N GLY A 69 -17.41 2.34 2.08
CA GLY A 69 -16.53 1.33 1.48
C GLY A 69 -15.21 1.86 0.93
N PRO A 70 -14.33 0.97 0.42
CA PRO A 70 -13.11 1.34 -0.28
C PRO A 70 -13.37 2.31 -1.43
N SER A 71 -12.82 3.52 -1.38
CA SER A 71 -12.97 4.52 -2.44
C SER A 71 -11.79 5.49 -2.50
N VAL A 72 -11.46 5.96 -3.71
CA VAL A 72 -10.51 7.05 -3.97
C VAL A 72 -11.20 8.36 -4.37
N SER A 73 -12.52 8.40 -4.29
CA SER A 73 -13.35 9.57 -4.59
C SER A 73 -14.60 9.59 -3.71
N ILE A 74 -15.33 10.72 -3.72
CA ILE A 74 -16.61 10.87 -3.00
C ILE A 74 -16.45 10.52 -1.51
N HIS A 75 -15.46 11.15 -0.87
CA HIS A 75 -15.16 10.93 0.54
C HIS A 75 -16.20 11.64 1.42
N ASP A 76 -16.67 10.95 2.45
CA ASP A 76 -17.66 11.45 3.43
C ASP A 76 -17.10 11.57 4.85
N ARG A 77 -15.83 11.17 5.04
CA ARG A 77 -15.10 11.22 6.31
C ARG A 77 -13.71 11.80 6.12
N LEU A 78 -13.11 12.23 7.22
CA LEU A 78 -11.73 12.65 7.28
C LEU A 78 -11.10 12.18 8.60
N PHE A 79 -9.79 12.01 8.58
CA PHE A 79 -8.96 11.86 9.76
C PHE A 79 -7.82 12.86 9.73
N PHE A 80 -7.46 13.41 10.89
CA PHE A 80 -6.31 14.31 11.00
C PHE A 80 -4.99 13.56 10.82
N GLU A 81 -4.03 14.21 10.15
CA GLU A 81 -2.67 13.68 10.07
C GLU A 81 -2.09 13.45 11.48
N GLY A 82 -1.47 12.29 11.66
CA GLY A 82 -0.93 11.84 12.94
C GLY A 82 -1.93 11.13 13.86
N ALA A 83 -3.23 11.12 13.54
CA ALA A 83 -4.23 10.42 14.34
C ALA A 83 -3.90 8.92 14.43
N ALA A 84 -3.92 8.39 15.67
CA ALA A 84 -3.74 6.97 15.91
C ALA A 84 -5.00 6.22 15.54
N VAL A 85 -4.84 5.12 14.81
CA VAL A 85 -5.94 4.28 14.34
C VAL A 85 -5.58 2.81 14.44
N THR A 86 -6.59 1.96 14.58
CA THR A 86 -6.43 0.50 14.54
C THR A 86 -7.01 -0.04 13.26
N VAL A 87 -6.28 -0.90 12.56
CA VAL A 87 -6.77 -1.59 11.36
C VAL A 87 -7.80 -2.64 11.78
N VAL A 88 -8.99 -2.58 11.20
CA VAL A 88 -10.10 -3.50 11.49
C VAL A 88 -10.29 -4.51 10.36
N GLU A 89 -10.04 -4.08 9.12
CA GLU A 89 -10.28 -4.90 7.94
C GLU A 89 -9.35 -4.44 6.80
N SER A 90 -8.99 -5.36 5.91
CA SER A 90 -8.28 -5.04 4.67
C SER A 90 -9.09 -5.49 3.46
N ASN A 91 -9.10 -4.70 2.39
CA ASN A 91 -9.80 -5.01 1.16
C ASN A 91 -8.94 -4.66 -0.06
N LEU A 92 -8.66 -5.66 -0.90
CA LEU A 92 -7.95 -5.46 -2.16
C LEU A 92 -8.94 -5.10 -3.27
N ARG A 93 -8.73 -3.97 -3.94
CA ARG A 93 -9.54 -3.51 -5.07
C ARG A 93 -8.68 -3.36 -6.31
N GLN A 94 -9.29 -3.55 -7.48
CA GLN A 94 -8.71 -3.10 -8.73
C GLN A 94 -9.07 -1.63 -8.94
N LEU A 95 -8.07 -0.78 -9.00
CA LEU A 95 -8.21 0.64 -9.34
C LEU A 95 -7.79 0.88 -10.77
N ILE A 96 -8.33 1.94 -11.36
CA ILE A 96 -7.93 2.41 -12.69
C ILE A 96 -7.16 3.72 -12.50
N ALA A 97 -5.97 3.82 -13.09
CA ALA A 97 -5.24 5.08 -13.15
C ALA A 97 -5.94 6.06 -14.09
N ALA A 98 -6.73 6.97 -13.51
CA ALA A 98 -7.44 8.01 -14.24
C ALA A 98 -7.18 9.39 -13.60
N ARG A 99 -7.25 10.44 -14.41
CA ARG A 99 -7.30 11.84 -13.98
C ARG A 99 -8.64 12.41 -14.45
N ASP A 100 -9.40 12.99 -13.54
CA ASP A 100 -10.74 13.53 -13.82
C ASP A 100 -11.69 12.51 -14.49
N GLY A 101 -11.59 11.25 -14.08
CA GLY A 101 -12.39 10.15 -14.64
C GLY A 101 -11.96 9.67 -16.03
N GLN A 102 -10.91 10.27 -16.63
CA GLN A 102 -10.37 9.87 -17.92
C GLN A 102 -9.06 9.08 -17.76
N PRO A 103 -8.89 7.96 -18.48
CA PRO A 103 -7.62 7.24 -18.51
C PRO A 103 -6.47 8.15 -18.97
N LEU A 104 -5.32 8.07 -18.29
CA LEU A 104 -4.16 8.92 -18.59
C LEU A 104 -3.52 8.63 -19.97
N ILE A 105 -3.74 7.44 -20.53
CA ILE A 105 -3.28 7.02 -21.85
C ILE A 105 -4.27 5.98 -22.38
N GLY A 106 -4.79 6.15 -23.60
CA GLY A 106 -5.55 5.15 -24.37
C GLY A 106 -6.50 4.25 -23.57
N GLN A 107 -5.98 3.14 -23.06
CA GLN A 107 -6.69 2.19 -22.20
C GLN A 107 -6.29 2.38 -20.72
N ALA A 108 -7.31 2.54 -19.88
CA ALA A 108 -7.23 2.42 -18.43
C ALA A 108 -6.43 1.18 -18.02
N THR A 109 -5.23 1.37 -17.45
CA THR A 109 -4.46 0.25 -16.89
C THR A 109 -4.95 0.01 -15.46
N PRO A 110 -5.61 -1.14 -15.19
CA PRO A 110 -6.01 -1.48 -13.83
C PRO A 110 -4.77 -1.88 -13.02
N PHE A 111 -4.77 -1.57 -11.73
CA PHE A 111 -3.76 -2.02 -10.78
C PHE A 111 -4.41 -2.40 -9.45
N PRO A 112 -3.88 -3.43 -8.76
CA PRO A 112 -4.35 -3.79 -7.43
C PRO A 112 -3.97 -2.72 -6.42
N HIS A 113 -4.88 -2.39 -5.52
CA HIS A 113 -4.65 -1.46 -4.42
C HIS A 113 -5.39 -1.90 -3.16
N THR A 114 -4.71 -1.87 -2.03
CA THR A 114 -5.28 -2.24 -0.74
C THR A 114 -5.89 -1.02 -0.06
N PHE A 115 -7.09 -1.20 0.46
CA PHE A 115 -7.72 -0.27 1.39
C PHE A 115 -7.82 -0.93 2.76
N TYR A 116 -7.75 -0.12 3.80
CA TYR A 116 -7.94 -0.58 5.16
C TYR A 116 -9.12 0.13 5.77
N ARG A 117 -10.00 -0.65 6.40
CA ARG A 117 -10.98 -0.09 7.32
C ARG A 117 -10.26 0.13 8.64
N VAL A 118 -10.29 1.36 9.13
CA VAL A 118 -9.63 1.73 10.37
C VAL A 118 -10.63 2.26 11.38
N ASN A 119 -10.35 2.04 12.66
CA ASN A 119 -11.06 2.65 13.78
C ASN A 119 -10.17 3.74 14.40
N GLY A 120 -10.66 4.97 14.41
CA GLY A 120 -10.00 6.13 15.01
C GLY A 120 -11.06 7.06 15.59
N GLU A 121 -10.80 7.62 16.78
CA GLU A 121 -11.70 8.59 17.41
C GLU A 121 -13.15 8.06 17.57
N GLY A 122 -13.32 6.75 17.75
CA GLY A 122 -14.63 6.11 17.91
C GLY A 122 -15.43 5.97 16.62
N ARG A 123 -14.82 6.16 15.45
CA ARG A 123 -15.45 6.05 14.13
C ARG A 123 -14.68 5.08 13.25
N THR A 124 -15.40 4.40 12.35
CA THR A 124 -14.76 3.54 11.35
C THR A 124 -14.91 4.10 9.95
N ALA A 125 -13.84 4.12 9.18
CA ALA A 125 -13.89 4.45 7.76
C ALA A 125 -12.77 3.75 6.99
N TRP A 126 -12.92 3.69 5.67
CA TRP A 126 -11.94 3.15 4.74
C TRP A 126 -10.94 4.22 4.33
N VAL A 127 -9.67 3.87 4.39
CA VAL A 127 -8.54 4.69 3.94
C VAL A 127 -7.68 3.90 2.97
N SER A 128 -7.04 4.61 2.06
CA SER A 128 -6.05 4.05 1.13
C SER A 128 -4.78 3.61 1.86
N GLU A 129 -4.17 2.50 1.44
CA GLU A 129 -2.85 2.04 1.94
C GLU A 129 -1.77 3.12 1.85
N TRP A 130 -1.88 4.06 0.90
CA TRP A 130 -0.93 5.17 0.77
C TRP A 130 -0.94 6.13 1.96
N CYS A 131 -2.03 6.13 2.73
CA CYS A 131 -2.34 7.14 3.73
C CYS A 131 -2.20 6.64 5.18
N LEU A 132 -1.55 5.48 5.36
CA LEU A 132 -1.23 4.90 6.66
C LEU A 132 0.29 4.76 6.82
N ALA A 133 0.76 4.98 8.05
CA ALA A 133 2.13 4.71 8.45
C ALA A 133 2.15 3.89 9.74
N ARG A 134 3.21 3.10 9.93
CA ARG A 134 3.48 2.49 11.24
C ARG A 134 3.92 3.56 12.25
N PRO A 135 3.64 3.38 13.55
CA PRO A 135 3.95 4.36 14.59
C PRO A 135 5.41 4.79 14.68
#